data_AF-A0A022Q629-F1
#
_entry.id   AF-A0A022Q629-F1
#
_cell.length_a   1.000
_cell.length_b   1.000
_cell.length_c   1.000
_cell.angle_alpha   90.00
_cell.angle_beta   90.00
_cell.angle_gamma   90.00
#
_symmetry.space_group_name_H-M   'P 1'
#
loop_
_entity.id
_entity.type
_entity.pdbx_description
1 polymer ?
#
loop_
_entity_poly.entity_id
_entity_poly.type
_entity_poly.pdbx_seq_one_letter_code
_entity_poly.pdbx_strand_id
1 'polypeptide(L)'
;MEGVPTSGISRPLSNILKDLNKKVPETLLRHRTHPDGFSFKYIPWHILNRIMNLHAPEWSGEVRSINYSADGKSVSVVYRVTLYGTDAEIFRESTGSASTSETGYGDPVQKAEAMAFRRACARFGLGLHLYHEEMD
;
A
#
# COMPACT_ATOMS: atom_id res chain seq x y z
N MET A 1 33.90 9.09 -23.80
CA MET A 1 32.77 8.24 -23.35
C MET A 1 31.86 9.14 -22.55
N GLU A 2 30.86 9.72 -23.20
CA GLU A 2 29.79 10.42 -22.47
C GLU A 2 29.05 9.36 -21.63
N GLY A 3 29.00 9.58 -20.32
CA GLY A 3 28.25 8.70 -19.43
C GLY A 3 26.79 8.69 -19.86
N VAL A 4 26.26 7.50 -20.14
CA VAL A 4 24.82 7.31 -20.33
C VAL A 4 24.12 7.95 -19.14
N PRO A 5 23.22 8.94 -19.33
CA PRO A 5 22.48 9.50 -18.22
C PRO A 5 21.66 8.35 -17.63
N THR A 6 22.03 7.89 -16.45
CA THR A 6 21.18 7.01 -15.65
C THR A 6 19.99 7.84 -15.22
N SER A 7 18.98 7.91 -16.08
CA SER A 7 17.63 8.41 -15.81
C SER A 7 16.89 7.49 -14.83
N GLY A 8 17.61 6.94 -13.85
CA GLY A 8 17.29 5.71 -13.15
C GLY A 8 16.90 5.88 -11.69
N ILE A 9 17.10 7.06 -11.09
CA ILE A 9 16.46 7.45 -9.82
C ILE A 9 16.36 8.97 -9.86
N SER A 10 15.16 9.51 -10.06
CA SER A 10 15.05 10.92 -10.46
C SER A 10 15.00 11.92 -9.28
N ARG A 11 14.79 11.48 -8.03
CA ARG A 11 14.49 12.38 -6.91
C ARG A 11 15.04 11.89 -5.55
N PRO A 12 15.43 12.82 -4.64
CA PRO A 12 15.73 12.49 -3.24
C PRO A 12 14.53 11.89 -2.51
N LEU A 13 14.76 10.96 -1.57
CA LEU A 13 13.70 10.31 -0.79
C LEU A 13 12.80 11.30 -0.07
N SER A 14 13.37 12.38 0.47
CA SER A 14 12.62 13.43 1.18
C SER A 14 11.52 14.05 0.31
N ASN A 15 11.79 14.25 -0.98
CA ASN A 15 10.82 14.79 -1.93
C ASN A 15 9.71 13.77 -2.24
N ILE A 16 10.07 12.49 -2.41
CA ILE A 16 9.12 11.40 -2.62
C ILE A 16 8.18 11.30 -1.42
N LEU A 17 8.73 11.22 -0.21
CA LEU A 17 7.94 11.11 1.03
C LEU A 17 7.03 12.33 1.25
N LYS A 18 7.51 13.53 0.91
CA LYS A 18 6.70 14.75 0.99
C LYS A 18 5.49 14.69 0.06
N ASP A 19 5.65 14.17 -1.15
CA ASP A 19 4.55 14.01 -2.10
C ASP A 19 3.59 12.88 -1.69
N LEU A 20 4.10 11.74 -1.23
CA LEU A 20 3.29 10.62 -0.74
C LEU A 20 2.47 10.98 0.50
N ASN A 21 2.94 11.90 1.35
CA ASN A 21 2.20 12.37 2.53
C ASN A 21 1.05 13.33 2.22
N LYS A 22 0.90 13.81 0.98
CA LYS A 22 -0.23 14.68 0.61
C LYS A 22 -1.56 13.94 0.78
N LYS A 23 -2.60 14.66 1.21
CA LYS A 23 -3.96 14.11 1.27
C LYS A 23 -4.40 13.65 -0.12
N VAL A 24 -5.05 12.49 -0.16
CA VAL A 24 -5.57 11.92 -1.40
C VAL A 24 -6.93 12.57 -1.67
N PRO A 25 -7.20 13.06 -2.90
CA PRO A 25 -8.50 13.65 -3.23
C PRO A 25 -9.67 12.70 -2.91
N GLU A 26 -10.73 13.26 -2.33
CA GLU A 26 -11.94 12.51 -1.92
C GLU A 26 -12.54 11.70 -3.09
N THR A 27 -12.43 12.19 -4.32
CA THR A 27 -12.92 11.52 -5.54
C THR A 27 -12.24 10.18 -5.82
N LEU A 28 -11.05 9.97 -5.28
CA LEU A 28 -10.27 8.74 -5.40
C LEU A 28 -10.53 7.75 -4.24
N LEU A 29 -11.25 8.18 -3.21
CA LEU A 29 -11.61 7.35 -2.07
C LEU A 29 -12.86 6.51 -2.38
N ARG A 30 -13.01 5.42 -1.65
CA ARG A 30 -14.19 4.56 -1.65
C ARG A 30 -14.62 4.31 -0.23
N HIS A 31 -15.91 4.06 -0.05
CA HIS A 31 -16.48 3.69 1.24
C HIS A 31 -16.68 2.19 1.30
N ARG A 32 -16.40 1.59 2.46
CA ARG A 32 -16.78 0.23 2.78
C ARG A 32 -17.57 0.24 4.08
N THR A 33 -18.78 -0.28 4.03
CA THR A 33 -19.62 -0.50 5.21
C THR A 33 -19.47 -1.96 5.65
N HIS A 34 -19.08 -2.17 6.91
CA HIS A 34 -19.07 -3.48 7.53
C HIS A 34 -20.49 -3.91 7.94
N PRO A 35 -20.72 -5.23 8.12
CA PRO A 35 -22.02 -5.74 8.58
C PRO A 35 -22.48 -5.20 9.95
N ASP A 36 -21.54 -4.73 10.77
CA ASP A 36 -21.81 -4.09 12.08
C ASP A 36 -22.24 -2.62 11.96
N GLY A 37 -22.34 -2.09 10.74
CA GLY A 37 -22.73 -0.70 10.47
C GLY A 37 -21.57 0.29 10.44
N PHE A 38 -20.34 -0.13 10.77
CA PHE A 38 -19.16 0.73 10.69
C PHE A 38 -18.79 1.01 9.23
N SER A 39 -18.69 2.28 8.85
CA SER A 39 -18.29 2.68 7.49
C SER A 39 -16.97 3.42 7.53
N PHE A 40 -16.04 2.99 6.69
CA PHE A 40 -14.73 3.62 6.58
C PHE A 40 -14.39 3.99 5.14
N LYS A 41 -13.54 5.01 5.01
CA LYS A 41 -12.95 5.40 3.73
C LYS A 41 -11.66 4.63 3.49
N TYR A 42 -11.44 4.21 2.25
CA TYR A 42 -10.19 3.60 1.84
C TYR A 42 -9.82 4.00 0.41
N ILE A 43 -8.54 3.86 0.09
CA ILE A 43 -8.02 4.01 -1.26
C ILE A 43 -7.93 2.60 -1.89
N PRO A 44 -8.55 2.35 -3.05
CA PRO A 44 -8.37 1.09 -3.77
C PRO A 44 -6.91 0.84 -4.13
N TRP A 45 -6.46 -0.42 -4.08
CA TRP A 45 -5.04 -0.77 -4.27
C TRP A 45 -4.47 -0.26 -5.61
N HIS A 46 -5.25 -0.31 -6.69
CA HIS A 46 -4.80 0.14 -8.02
C HIS A 46 -4.61 1.67 -8.09
N ILE A 47 -5.34 2.43 -7.28
CA ILE A 47 -5.13 3.88 -7.15
C ILE A 47 -3.82 4.14 -6.40
N LEU A 48 -3.54 3.40 -5.32
CA LEU A 48 -2.24 3.49 -4.65
C LEU A 48 -1.09 3.18 -5.60
N ASN A 49 -1.21 2.12 -6.40
CA ASN A 49 -0.21 1.77 -7.41
C ASN A 49 0.04 2.94 -8.40
N ARG A 50 -1.03 3.59 -8.87
CA ARG A 50 -0.92 4.78 -9.75
C ARG A 50 -0.24 5.97 -9.05
N ILE A 51 -0.52 6.21 -7.78
CA ILE A 51 0.11 7.29 -7.01
C ILE A 51 1.60 6.99 -6.80
N MET A 52 1.96 5.74 -6.50
CA MET A 52 3.35 5.29 -6.39
C MET A 52 4.08 5.49 -7.73
N ASN A 53 3.50 5.05 -8.86
CA ASN A 53 4.09 5.25 -10.18
C ASN A 53 4.28 6.74 -10.53
N LEU A 54 3.43 7.62 -10.03
CA LEU A 54 3.52 9.06 -10.26
C LEU A 54 4.65 9.72 -9.46
N HIS A 55 4.82 9.33 -8.19
CA HIS A 55 5.72 10.03 -7.27
C HIS A 55 7.06 9.33 -7.04
N ALA A 56 7.12 8.03 -7.28
CA ALA A 56 8.29 7.18 -7.11
C ALA A 56 8.27 6.06 -8.18
N PRO A 57 8.39 6.38 -9.49
CA PRO A 57 8.23 5.40 -10.57
C PRO A 57 9.15 4.17 -10.46
N GLU A 58 10.25 4.29 -9.73
CA GLU A 58 11.23 3.24 -9.49
C GLU A 58 10.86 2.29 -8.34
N TRP A 59 9.77 2.53 -7.61
CA TRP A 59 9.36 1.71 -6.47
C TRP A 59 9.20 0.23 -6.82
N SER A 60 9.42 -0.64 -5.83
CA SER A 60 9.19 -2.06 -5.95
C SER A 60 8.29 -2.58 -4.82
N GLY A 61 7.54 -3.63 -5.13
CA GLY A 61 6.67 -4.32 -4.19
C GLY A 61 6.93 -5.81 -4.23
N GLU A 62 7.01 -6.45 -3.06
CA GLU A 62 7.26 -7.88 -2.94
C GLU A 62 6.41 -8.54 -1.85
N VAL A 63 5.85 -9.70 -2.17
CA VAL A 63 5.24 -10.59 -1.18
C VAL A 63 6.37 -11.29 -0.44
N ARG A 64 6.50 -11.02 0.86
CA ARG A 64 7.55 -11.60 1.72
C ARG A 64 7.17 -12.96 2.27
N SER A 65 5.89 -13.17 2.56
CA SER A 65 5.38 -14.46 3.02
C SER A 65 3.86 -14.54 2.87
N ILE A 66 3.36 -15.76 2.68
CA ILE A 66 1.94 -16.10 2.71
C ILE A 66 1.79 -17.22 3.74
N ASN A 67 1.00 -16.99 4.79
CA ASN A 67 0.81 -17.94 5.89
C ASN A 67 -0.67 -18.23 6.10
N TYR A 68 -1.07 -19.49 5.97
CA TYR A 68 -2.42 -19.93 6.35
C TYR A 68 -2.47 -20.21 7.85
N SER A 69 -3.60 -19.92 8.50
CA SER A 69 -3.82 -20.33 9.89
C SER A 69 -3.85 -21.85 10.01
N ALA A 70 -3.55 -22.38 11.20
CA ALA A 70 -3.50 -23.82 11.44
C ALA A 70 -4.83 -24.54 11.13
N ASP A 71 -5.95 -23.84 11.28
CA ASP A 71 -7.29 -24.32 10.96
C ASP A 71 -7.73 -24.07 9.49
N GLY A 72 -6.85 -23.47 8.68
CA GLY A 72 -7.12 -23.13 7.28
C GLY A 72 -8.18 -22.05 7.07
N LYS A 73 -8.68 -21.39 8.12
CA LYS A 73 -9.79 -20.41 8.02
C LYS A 73 -9.35 -19.01 7.64
N SER A 74 -8.06 -18.72 7.68
CA SER A 74 -7.53 -17.42 7.30
C SER A 74 -6.17 -17.54 6.61
N VAL A 75 -5.85 -16.51 5.83
CA VAL A 75 -4.52 -16.32 5.25
C VAL A 75 -4.00 -14.94 5.64
N SER A 76 -2.72 -14.88 5.98
CA SER A 76 -1.99 -13.64 6.26
C SER A 76 -0.84 -13.47 5.27
N VAL A 77 -0.76 -12.30 4.67
CA VAL A 77 0.28 -11.92 3.71
C VAL A 77 1.13 -10.81 4.32
N VAL A 78 2.45 -10.98 4.27
CA VAL A 78 3.40 -9.89 4.56
C VAL A 78 3.88 -9.33 3.24
N TYR A 79 3.74 -8.01 3.07
CA TYR A 79 4.12 -7.31 1.85
C TYR A 79 5.12 -6.20 2.17
N ARG A 80 6.18 -6.09 1.37
CA ARG A 80 7.17 -5.01 1.45
C ARG A 80 6.98 -4.05 0.28
N VAL A 81 7.03 -2.76 0.58
CA VAL A 81 7.18 -1.69 -0.41
C VAL A 81 8.54 -1.05 -0.20
N THR A 82 9.31 -0.93 -1.28
CA THR A 82 10.62 -0.30 -1.29
C THR A 82 10.58 0.95 -2.17
N LEU A 83 11.10 2.06 -1.63
CA LEU A 83 11.30 3.31 -2.35
C LEU A 83 12.79 3.51 -2.61
N TYR A 84 13.12 3.91 -3.83
CA TYR A 84 14.48 4.23 -4.25
C TYR A 84 14.57 5.74 -4.47
N GLY A 85 15.40 6.40 -3.68
CA GLY A 85 15.78 7.80 -3.90
C GLY A 85 17.26 7.90 -4.26
N THR A 86 17.66 9.07 -4.77
CA THR A 86 19.05 9.30 -5.18
C THR A 86 20.05 9.23 -4.02
N ASP A 87 19.54 9.42 -2.80
CA ASP A 87 20.29 9.51 -1.54
C ASP A 87 20.21 8.24 -0.69
N ALA A 88 19.13 7.45 -0.79
CA ALA A 88 18.97 6.21 -0.06
C ALA A 88 17.86 5.32 -0.63
N GLU A 89 17.87 4.06 -0.20
CA GLU A 89 16.76 3.11 -0.35
C GLU A 89 16.12 2.88 1.02
N ILE A 90 14.78 2.89 1.07
CA ILE A 90 14.04 2.56 2.29
C ILE A 90 12.89 1.61 1.98
N PHE A 91 12.62 0.69 2.89
CA PHE A 91 11.48 -0.20 2.79
C PHE A 91 10.59 -0.18 4.04
N ARG A 92 9.32 -0.50 3.83
CA ARG A 92 8.32 -0.68 4.88
C ARG A 92 7.50 -1.92 4.59
N GLU A 93 7.26 -2.70 5.63
CA GLU A 93 6.46 -3.93 5.54
C GLU A 93 5.14 -3.77 6.27
N SER A 94 4.12 -4.50 5.81
CA SER A 94 2.89 -4.69 6.56
C SER A 94 2.32 -6.07 6.39
N THR A 95 1.36 -6.37 7.24
CA THR A 95 0.55 -7.57 7.16
C THR A 95 -0.89 -7.21 6.79
N GLY A 96 -1.47 -8.04 5.93
CA GLY A 96 -2.89 -8.10 5.68
C GLY A 96 -3.40 -9.51 5.87
N SER A 97 -4.66 -9.64 6.28
CA SER A 97 -5.27 -10.94 6.52
C SER A 97 -6.66 -10.98 5.92
N ALA A 98 -7.08 -12.16 5.48
CA ALA A 98 -8.42 -12.42 4.97
C ALA A 98 -8.91 -13.79 5.42
N SER A 99 -10.22 -13.92 5.59
CA SER A 99 -10.84 -15.22 5.81
C SER A 99 -10.89 -16.01 4.50
N THR A 100 -10.62 -17.32 4.57
CA THR A 100 -10.73 -18.23 3.43
C THR A 100 -12.18 -18.53 3.06
N SER A 101 -13.13 -18.24 3.95
CA SER A 101 -14.57 -18.41 3.73
C SER A 101 -15.29 -17.12 3.35
N GLU A 102 -14.60 -15.97 3.28
CA GLU A 102 -15.23 -14.68 2.94
C GLU A 102 -15.65 -14.67 1.47
N THR A 103 -16.96 -14.70 1.23
CA THR A 103 -17.55 -14.59 -0.10
C THR A 103 -17.40 -13.17 -0.65
N GLY A 104 -17.11 -13.04 -1.95
CA GLY A 104 -16.90 -11.74 -2.60
C GLY A 104 -15.90 -11.81 -3.75
N TYR A 105 -15.54 -10.65 -4.30
CA TYR A 105 -14.56 -10.55 -5.38
C TYR A 105 -13.12 -10.75 -4.87
N GLY A 106 -12.34 -11.51 -5.64
CA GLY A 106 -10.94 -11.83 -5.36
C GLY A 106 -10.76 -12.98 -4.38
N ASP A 107 -9.65 -13.70 -4.51
CA ASP A 107 -9.30 -14.78 -3.59
C ASP A 107 -8.76 -14.22 -2.24
N PRO A 108 -8.71 -15.05 -1.17
CA PRO A 108 -8.24 -14.61 0.14
C PRO A 108 -6.81 -14.05 0.12
N VAL A 109 -5.91 -14.59 -0.71
CA VAL A 109 -4.53 -14.09 -0.83
C VAL A 109 -4.54 -12.71 -1.46
N GLN A 110 -5.28 -12.49 -2.54
CA GLN A 110 -5.42 -11.18 -3.19
C GLN A 110 -5.96 -10.11 -2.22
N LYS A 111 -6.96 -10.46 -1.40
CA LYS A 111 -7.52 -9.57 -0.37
C LYS A 111 -6.48 -9.23 0.69
N ALA A 112 -5.77 -10.24 1.20
CA ALA A 112 -4.73 -10.07 2.21
C ALA A 112 -3.54 -9.26 1.67
N GLU A 113 -3.09 -9.53 0.46
CA GLU A 113 -2.03 -8.79 -0.23
C GLU A 113 -2.43 -7.31 -0.43
N ALA A 114 -3.63 -7.06 -0.96
CA ALA A 114 -4.11 -5.69 -1.15
C ALA A 114 -4.24 -4.94 0.18
N MET A 115 -4.57 -5.61 1.29
CA MET A 115 -4.55 -4.99 2.62
C MET A 115 -3.12 -4.69 3.08
N ALA A 116 -2.19 -5.64 2.94
CA ALA A 116 -0.80 -5.50 3.31
C ALA A 116 -0.13 -4.36 2.52
N PHE A 117 -0.32 -4.31 1.21
CA PHE A 117 0.20 -3.27 0.32
C PHE A 117 -0.27 -1.87 0.75
N ARG A 118 -1.58 -1.68 0.95
CA ARG A 118 -2.14 -0.38 1.40
C ARG A 118 -1.54 0.08 2.73
N ARG A 119 -1.37 -0.84 3.68
CA ARG A 119 -0.77 -0.54 5.00
C ARG A 119 0.74 -0.32 4.93
N ALA A 120 1.44 -0.96 4.00
CA ALA A 120 2.87 -0.71 3.76
C ALA A 120 3.08 0.70 3.18
N CYS A 121 2.26 1.10 2.21
CA CYS A 121 2.25 2.47 1.69
C CYS A 121 1.88 3.52 2.75
N ALA A 122 0.94 3.22 3.65
CA ALA A 122 0.58 4.13 4.75
C ALA A 122 1.77 4.43 5.69
N ARG A 123 2.72 3.50 5.84
CA ARG A 123 3.95 3.75 6.61
C ARG A 123 4.93 4.71 5.93
N PHE A 124 4.72 5.03 4.65
CA PHE A 124 5.39 6.12 3.94
C PHE A 124 4.56 7.42 3.93
N GLY A 125 3.38 7.43 4.57
CA GLY A 125 2.46 8.57 4.61
C GLY A 125 1.30 8.49 3.63
N LEU A 126 1.38 7.63 2.61
CA LEU A 126 0.34 7.54 1.58
C LEU A 126 -0.96 6.95 2.13
N GLY A 127 -1.99 7.81 2.22
CA GLY A 127 -3.29 7.44 2.78
C GLY A 127 -3.31 7.36 4.31
N LEU A 128 -2.26 7.82 4.99
CA LEU A 128 -2.16 7.76 6.45
C LEU A 128 -3.25 8.60 7.15
N HIS A 129 -3.65 9.73 6.56
CA HIS A 129 -4.71 10.60 7.08
C HIS A 129 -6.06 9.87 7.30
N LEU A 130 -6.35 8.83 6.52
CA LEU A 130 -7.60 8.07 6.64
C LEU A 130 -7.71 7.30 7.95
N TYR A 131 -6.59 7.00 8.62
CA TYR A 131 -6.59 6.35 9.93
C TYR A 131 -6.84 7.32 11.09
N HIS A 132 -6.73 8.63 10.85
CA HIS A 132 -6.97 9.66 11.87
C HIS A 132 -8.34 10.32 11.73
N GLU A 133 -8.85 10.45 10.50
CA GLU A 133 -10.17 11.04 10.22
C GLU A 133 -11.36 10.22 10.80
N GLU A 134 -11.09 9.03 11.33
CA GLU A 134 -12.08 8.17 12.02
C GLU A 134 -12.14 8.37 13.54
N MET A 135 -11.25 9.20 14.12
CA MET A 135 -11.21 9.44 15.57
C MET A 135 -11.97 10.70 16.02
N ASP A 136 -12.64 11.39 15.10
CA ASP A 136 -13.45 12.60 15.37
C ASP A 136 -14.96 12.36 15.25
#